data_AF-A0A3M1DZS3-F1
#
_entry.id   AF-A0A3M1DZS3-F1
#
_cell.length_a   1.000
_cell.length_b   1.000
_cell.length_c   1.000
_cell.angle_alpha   90.00
_cell.angle_beta   90.00
_cell.angle_gamma   90.00
#
_symmetry.space_group_name_H-M   'P 1'
#
loop_
_entity.id
_entity.type
_entity.pdbx_description
1 polymer ?
#
loop_
_entity_poly.entity_id
_entity_poly.type
_entity_poly.pdbx_seq_one_letter_code
_entity_poly.pdbx_strand_id
1 'polypeptide(L)'
;MLAKKPPPGATPTCDTVGVLGAAVNVVASLEVVQALKVLTGQVELNPPLIFVDVWEGVWEALSLRRGERRCPACDEGRFDFLTAREADQVVELCGENAFQITPRGDGHIPLERLAERLRRVGEVFRNEYLLRFRAGPCEITLFADGRALVRGATDEAEARGVYAKYVGA
;
A
#
# COMPACT_ATOMS: atom_id res chain seq x y z
N MET A 1 20.71 -0.86 -8.67
CA MET A 1 20.20 -1.12 -7.30
C MET A 1 18.75 -1.49 -7.45
N LEU A 2 18.31 -2.65 -6.95
CA LEU A 2 16.87 -2.90 -6.79
C LEU A 2 16.33 -1.79 -5.88
N ALA A 3 15.29 -1.08 -6.31
CA ALA A 3 14.65 -0.07 -5.48
C ALA A 3 14.22 -0.75 -4.17
N LYS A 4 14.77 -0.28 -3.04
CA LYS A 4 14.39 -0.80 -1.72
C LYS A 4 12.92 -0.41 -1.49
N LYS A 5 12.10 -1.36 -1.02
CA LYS A 5 10.71 -1.09 -0.65
C LYS A 5 10.68 0.16 0.27
N PRO A 6 9.83 1.16 0.00
CA PRO A 6 9.71 2.31 0.88
C PRO A 6 9.24 1.85 2.26
N PRO A 7 9.71 2.47 3.35
CA PRO A 7 9.27 2.09 4.68
C PRO A 7 7.77 2.40 4.87
N PRO A 8 7.09 1.71 5.79
CA PRO A 8 5.71 2.03 6.16
C PRO A 8 5.56 3.52 6.52
N GLY A 9 4.45 4.14 6.15
CA GLY A 9 4.25 5.58 6.40
C GLY A 9 4.91 6.52 5.40
N ALA A 10 5.84 6.05 4.55
CA ALA A 10 6.62 6.94 3.69
C ALA A 10 5.86 7.48 2.47
N THR A 11 4.90 6.71 1.94
CA THR A 11 4.11 7.09 0.76
C THR A 11 2.64 7.28 1.12
N PRO A 12 1.95 8.25 0.49
CA PRO A 12 0.51 8.42 0.67
C PRO A 12 -0.29 7.31 -0.01
N THR A 13 -1.53 7.14 0.45
CA THR A 13 -2.54 6.23 -0.12
C THR A 13 -3.69 7.05 -0.70
N CYS A 14 -4.43 6.50 -1.67
CA CYS A 14 -5.62 7.17 -2.23
C CYS A 14 -6.64 7.56 -1.15
N ASP A 15 -6.70 6.83 -0.04
CA ASP A 15 -7.56 7.14 1.10
C ASP A 15 -7.09 8.32 1.94
N THR A 16 -5.80 8.67 1.88
CA THR A 16 -5.22 9.76 2.67
C THR A 16 -5.00 11.05 1.88
N VAL A 17 -4.84 10.95 0.55
CA VAL A 17 -4.68 12.13 -0.33
C VAL A 17 -5.82 12.35 -1.31
N GLY A 18 -6.74 11.39 -1.41
CA GLY A 18 -7.81 11.39 -2.41
C GLY A 18 -7.31 10.92 -3.79
N VAL A 19 -8.26 10.65 -4.67
CA VAL A 19 -8.00 10.33 -6.07
C VAL A 19 -9.13 10.87 -6.95
N LEU A 20 -8.81 11.32 -8.16
CA LEU A 20 -9.82 11.69 -9.14
C LEU A 20 -10.50 10.41 -9.66
N GLY A 21 -11.78 10.23 -9.35
CA GLY A 21 -12.54 9.05 -9.80
C GLY A 21 -12.54 8.89 -11.33
N ALA A 22 -12.50 10.00 -12.08
CA ALA A 22 -12.35 9.98 -13.53
C ALA A 22 -11.03 9.33 -13.99
N ALA A 23 -9.91 9.58 -13.29
CA ALA A 23 -8.63 8.94 -13.59
C ALA A 23 -8.70 7.43 -13.40
N VAL A 24 -9.32 6.99 -12.29
CA VAL A 24 -9.52 5.57 -11.98
C VAL A 24 -10.37 4.90 -13.07
N ASN A 25 -11.46 5.53 -13.50
CA ASN A 25 -12.33 4.99 -14.55
C ASN A 25 -11.62 4.84 -15.90
N VAL A 26 -10.78 5.81 -16.29
CA VAL A 26 -9.99 5.73 -17.52
C VAL A 26 -9.01 4.57 -17.46
N VAL A 27 -8.24 4.46 -16.37
CA VAL A 27 -7.27 3.37 -16.19
C VAL A 27 -7.97 2.00 -16.18
N ALA A 28 -9.05 1.86 -15.42
CA ALA A 28 -9.83 0.63 -15.34
C ALA A 28 -10.40 0.22 -16.71
N SER A 29 -10.89 1.18 -17.51
CA SER A 29 -11.41 0.91 -18.86
C SER A 29 -10.32 0.38 -19.78
N LEU A 30 -9.11 0.95 -19.70
CA LEU A 30 -7.94 0.48 -20.46
C LEU A 30 -7.53 -0.93 -20.03
N GLU A 31 -7.50 -1.23 -18.73
CA GLU A 31 -7.17 -2.56 -18.19
C GLU A 31 -8.18 -3.62 -18.61
N VAL A 32 -9.48 -3.31 -18.62
CA VAL A 32 -10.54 -4.21 -19.10
C VAL A 32 -10.30 -4.59 -20.56
N VAL A 33 -9.91 -3.64 -21.41
CA VAL A 33 -9.59 -3.93 -22.81
C VAL A 33 -8.38 -4.86 -22.92
N GLN A 34 -7.34 -4.68 -22.09
CA GLN A 34 -6.19 -5.59 -22.07
C GLN A 34 -6.60 -7.00 -21.62
N ALA A 35 -7.47 -7.12 -20.62
CA ALA A 35 -8.00 -8.40 -20.17
C ALA A 35 -8.80 -9.11 -21.29
N LEU A 36 -9.63 -8.37 -22.03
CA LEU A 36 -10.36 -8.91 -23.18
C LEU A 36 -9.41 -9.39 -24.28
N LYS A 37 -8.34 -8.65 -24.58
CA LYS A 37 -7.30 -9.09 -25.53
C LYS A 37 -6.66 -10.40 -25.08
N VAL A 38 -6.36 -10.55 -23.78
CA VAL A 38 -5.84 -11.81 -23.21
C VAL A 38 -6.83 -12.96 -23.38
N LEU A 39 -8.09 -12.77 -22.98
CA LEU A 39 -9.11 -13.81 -23.03
C LEU A 39 -9.47 -14.26 -24.44
N THR A 40 -9.31 -13.37 -25.43
CA THR A 40 -9.59 -13.65 -26.84
C THR A 40 -8.35 -14.09 -27.64
N GLY A 41 -7.19 -14.23 -26.98
CA GLY A 41 -5.94 -14.65 -27.63
C GLY A 41 -5.29 -13.57 -28.51
N GLN A 42 -5.70 -12.29 -28.36
CA GLN A 42 -5.18 -11.14 -29.12
C GLN A 42 -4.09 -10.39 -28.33
N VAL A 43 -3.23 -11.12 -27.62
CA VAL A 43 -2.21 -10.55 -26.75
C VAL A 43 -1.09 -9.92 -27.55
N GLU A 44 -0.77 -8.67 -27.24
CA GLU A 44 0.43 -8.03 -27.75
C GLU A 44 1.66 -8.48 -26.96
N LEU A 45 2.73 -8.86 -27.65
CA LEU A 45 4.01 -9.16 -27.02
C LEU A 45 4.67 -7.85 -26.59
N ASN A 46 4.76 -7.62 -25.27
CA ASN A 46 5.31 -6.42 -24.62
C ASN A 46 4.45 -5.15 -24.84
N PRO A 47 3.27 -5.06 -24.21
CA PRO A 47 2.49 -3.82 -24.25
C PRO A 47 3.30 -2.66 -23.63
N PRO A 48 3.17 -1.43 -24.16
CA PRO A 48 3.82 -0.27 -23.59
C PRO A 48 3.26 0.05 -22.20
N LEU A 49 4.04 0.76 -21.39
CA LEU A 49 3.53 1.47 -20.23
C LEU A 49 2.70 2.65 -20.72
N ILE A 50 1.41 2.65 -20.40
CA ILE A 50 0.53 3.79 -20.69
C ILE A 50 0.53 4.69 -19.46
N PHE A 51 0.98 5.93 -19.63
CA PHE A 51 0.86 6.99 -18.64
C PHE A 51 -0.26 7.95 -19.08
N VAL A 52 -1.17 8.26 -18.15
CA VAL A 52 -2.30 9.15 -18.40
C VAL A 52 -2.37 10.17 -17.27
N ASP A 53 -2.29 11.45 -17.63
CA ASP A 53 -2.74 12.55 -16.79
C ASP A 53 -4.07 13.06 -17.33
N VAL A 54 -5.16 12.71 -16.64
CA VAL A 54 -6.51 13.11 -17.07
C VAL A 54 -6.81 14.59 -16.85
N TRP A 55 -6.05 15.27 -15.98
CA TRP A 55 -6.28 16.67 -15.65
C TRP A 55 -5.62 17.57 -16.69
N GLU A 56 -4.36 17.29 -17.01
CA GLU A 56 -3.60 18.01 -18.04
C GLU A 56 -3.87 17.48 -19.47
N GLY A 57 -4.61 16.37 -19.58
CA GLY A 57 -4.93 15.73 -20.87
C GLY A 57 -3.72 15.06 -21.53
N VAL A 58 -2.72 14.65 -20.76
CA VAL A 58 -1.49 14.02 -21.25
C VAL A 58 -1.69 12.52 -21.42
N TRP A 59 -1.26 12.02 -22.57
CA TRP A 59 -1.28 10.59 -22.92
C TRP A 59 0.08 10.20 -23.49
N GLU A 60 0.78 9.32 -22.78
CA GLU A 60 2.09 8.84 -23.19
C GLU A 60 2.12 7.32 -23.20
N ALA A 61 2.77 6.75 -24.22
CA ALA A 61 3.03 5.33 -24.32
C ALA A 61 4.54 5.11 -24.35
N LEU A 62 5.08 4.49 -23.31
CA LEU A 62 6.50 4.22 -23.16
C LEU A 62 6.78 2.74 -23.39
N SER A 63 7.64 2.42 -24.36
CA SER A 63 8.08 1.04 -24.56
C SER A 63 8.96 0.62 -23.38
N LEU A 64 8.52 -0.39 -22.62
CA LEU A 64 9.32 -0.99 -21.57
C LEU A 64 10.26 -2.04 -22.15
N ARG A 65 11.47 -2.09 -21.61
CA ARG A 65 12.43 -3.16 -21.88
C ARG A 65 12.83 -3.80 -20.56
N ARG A 66 13.12 -5.10 -20.59
CA ARG A 66 13.74 -5.75 -19.44
C ARG A 66 15.06 -5.04 -19.11
N GLY A 67 15.32 -4.87 -17.81
CA GLY A 67 16.59 -4.34 -17.35
C GLY A 67 17.75 -5.26 -17.73
N GLU A 68 18.96 -4.68 -17.84
CA GLU A 68 20.17 -5.42 -18.24
C GLU A 68 20.69 -6.37 -17.17
N ARG A 69 20.30 -6.15 -15.91
CA ARG A 69 20.73 -6.97 -14.78
C ARG A 69 19.77 -8.15 -14.60
N ARG A 70 20.35 -9.30 -14.24
CA ARG A 70 19.58 -10.49 -13.86
C ARG A 70 18.65 -10.16 -12.67
N CYS A 71 17.35 -10.32 -12.88
CA CYS A 71 16.31 -10.07 -11.90
C CYS A 71 16.09 -11.34 -11.06
N PRO A 72 16.21 -11.28 -9.71
CA PRO A 72 15.97 -12.43 -8.85
C PRO A 72 14.59 -13.06 -9.06
N ALA A 73 13.55 -12.25 -9.31
CA ALA A 73 12.21 -12.77 -9.57
C ALA A 73 12.05 -13.30 -11.00
N CYS A 74 12.31 -12.47 -12.02
CA CYS A 74 11.99 -12.80 -13.41
C CYS A 74 12.96 -13.81 -14.06
N ASP A 75 14.22 -13.87 -13.60
CA ASP A 75 15.28 -14.68 -14.22
C ASP A 75 15.78 -15.83 -13.33
N GLU A 76 15.62 -15.72 -12.01
CA GLU A 76 16.05 -16.75 -11.06
C GLU A 76 14.87 -17.46 -10.39
N GLY A 77 13.63 -17.00 -10.59
CA GLY A 77 12.44 -17.60 -9.98
C GLY A 77 12.40 -17.47 -8.45
N ARG A 78 13.14 -16.52 -7.88
CA ARG A 78 13.18 -16.26 -6.44
C ARG A 78 12.10 -15.25 -6.06
N PHE A 79 11.03 -15.76 -5.47
CA PHE A 79 9.88 -14.97 -5.04
C PHE A 79 9.89 -14.73 -3.53
N ASP A 80 10.92 -14.05 -3.04
CA ASP A 80 11.17 -13.88 -1.59
C ASP A 80 9.97 -13.25 -0.84
N PHE A 81 9.14 -12.43 -1.51
CA PHE A 81 7.91 -11.87 -0.93
C PHE A 81 6.70 -12.82 -0.97
N LEU A 82 6.65 -13.75 -1.92
CA LEU A 82 5.57 -14.72 -2.05
C LEU A 82 5.79 -15.92 -1.10
N THR A 83 7.04 -16.34 -0.96
CA THR A 83 7.44 -17.48 -0.11
C THR A 83 7.86 -17.06 1.29
N ALA A 84 7.88 -15.75 1.57
CA ALA A 84 8.11 -15.20 2.89
C ALA A 84 7.17 -15.85 3.92
N ARG A 85 7.74 -16.75 4.74
CA ARG A 85 7.02 -17.45 5.82
C ARG A 85 6.62 -16.56 7.00
N GLU A 86 7.15 -15.34 7.08
CA GLU A 86 6.77 -14.42 8.15
C GLU A 86 6.08 -13.23 7.48
N ALA A 87 4.77 -13.11 7.60
CA ALA A 87 4.11 -11.85 7.26
C ALA A 87 4.41 -10.83 8.37
N ASP A 88 3.90 -9.59 8.25
CA ASP A 88 3.76 -8.75 9.45
C ASP A 88 3.11 -9.60 10.54
N GLN A 89 3.72 -9.68 11.73
CA GLN A 89 3.17 -10.50 12.79
C GLN A 89 1.93 -9.80 13.31
N VAL A 90 0.78 -10.45 13.14
CA VAL A 90 -0.47 -10.02 13.74
C VAL A 90 -0.79 -10.95 14.88
N VAL A 91 -0.90 -10.38 16.07
CA VAL A 91 -1.27 -11.12 17.28
C VAL A 91 -2.58 -10.54 17.78
N GLU A 92 -3.60 -11.38 17.88
CA GLU A 92 -4.85 -11.02 18.54
C GLU A 92 -4.59 -10.91 20.05
N LEU A 93 -4.94 -9.76 20.63
CA LEU A 93 -4.89 -9.54 22.06
C LEU A 93 -6.26 -9.92 22.66
N CYS A 94 -6.41 -11.20 22.99
CA CYS A 94 -7.65 -11.77 23.52
C CYS A 94 -8.13 -10.96 24.74
N GLY A 95 -9.41 -10.55 24.73
CA GLY A 95 -10.03 -9.77 25.79
C GLY A 95 -10.01 -8.24 25.58
N GLU A 96 -9.25 -7.74 24.61
CA GLU A 96 -9.16 -6.31 24.30
C GLU A 96 -9.81 -5.91 22.96
N ASN A 97 -10.34 -6.89 22.21
CA ASN A 97 -10.84 -6.74 20.84
C ASN A 97 -9.87 -5.94 19.97
N ALA A 98 -8.60 -6.35 19.99
CA ALA A 98 -7.50 -5.62 19.41
C ALA A 98 -6.48 -6.54 18.76
N PHE A 99 -5.87 -6.08 17.68
CA PHE A 99 -4.83 -6.77 16.95
C PHE A 99 -3.55 -5.94 17.01
N GLN A 100 -2.46 -6.55 17.48
CA GLN A 100 -1.14 -5.95 17.40
C GLN A 100 -0.48 -6.35 16.09
N ILE A 101 -0.11 -5.37 15.28
CA ILE A 101 0.61 -5.55 14.02
C ILE A 101 2.05 -5.12 14.22
N THR A 102 2.99 -6.01 13.94
CA THR A 102 4.42 -5.72 13.97
C THR A 102 4.96 -5.84 12.54
N PRO A 103 5.26 -4.71 11.87
CA PRO A 103 5.73 -4.73 10.49
C PRO A 103 7.12 -5.36 10.40
N ARG A 104 7.44 -5.97 9.26
CA ARG A 104 8.78 -6.48 9.00
C ARG A 104 9.81 -5.38 8.71
N GLY A 105 10.91 -5.43 9.44
CA GLY A 105 12.11 -4.62 9.22
C GLY A 105 12.17 -3.34 10.06
N ASP A 106 13.36 -2.76 10.15
CA ASP A 106 13.59 -1.54 10.92
C ASP A 106 13.08 -0.32 10.12
N GLY A 107 11.88 0.15 10.47
CA GLY A 107 11.29 1.34 9.90
C GLY A 107 10.98 2.34 11.01
N HIS A 108 11.72 3.44 11.07
CA HIS A 108 11.33 4.56 11.91
C HIS A 108 10.25 5.38 11.19
N ILE A 109 9.03 5.40 11.73
CA ILE A 109 7.94 6.18 11.16
C ILE A 109 8.02 7.61 11.72
N PRO A 110 8.15 8.64 10.86
CA PRO A 110 8.09 10.03 11.29
C PRO A 110 6.65 10.39 11.68
N LEU A 111 6.28 10.15 12.95
CA LEU A 111 4.92 10.31 13.46
C LEU A 111 4.33 11.70 13.20
N GLU A 112 5.16 12.75 13.20
CA GLU A 112 4.72 14.11 12.88
C GLU A 112 4.15 14.22 11.47
N ARG A 113 4.89 13.73 10.46
CA ARG A 113 4.49 13.77 9.05
C ARG A 113 3.25 12.92 8.81
N LEU A 114 3.18 11.77 9.47
CA LEU A 114 2.00 10.91 9.36
C LEU A 114 0.77 11.57 10.03
N ALA A 115 0.95 12.23 11.18
CA ALA A 115 -0.14 12.95 11.85
C ALA A 115 -0.70 14.09 10.98
N GLU A 116 0.17 14.88 10.35
CA GLU A 116 -0.25 15.95 9.43
C GLU A 116 -1.10 15.42 8.27
N ARG A 117 -0.72 14.26 7.72
CA ARG A 117 -1.50 13.59 6.67
C ARG A 117 -2.85 13.09 7.19
N LEU A 118 -2.86 12.40 8.34
CA LEU A 118 -4.07 11.80 8.89
C LEU A 118 -5.07 12.81 9.44
N ARG A 119 -4.62 13.99 9.89
CA ARG A 119 -5.51 15.08 10.35
C ARG A 119 -6.46 15.59 9.25
N ARG A 120 -6.11 15.38 7.98
CA ARG A 120 -6.97 15.74 6.84
C ARG A 120 -8.16 14.81 6.67
N VAL A 121 -8.10 13.61 7.25
CA VAL A 121 -9.09 12.56 7.07
C VAL A 121 -9.79 12.13 8.36
N GLY A 122 -9.32 12.57 9.54
CA GLY A 122 -9.99 12.29 10.81
C GLY A 122 -9.28 12.84 12.05
N GLU A 123 -9.78 12.43 13.22
CA GLU A 123 -9.25 12.84 14.53
C GLU A 123 -7.92 12.14 14.81
N VAL A 124 -6.88 12.95 15.09
CA VAL A 124 -5.53 12.46 15.40
C VAL A 124 -5.07 13.03 16.73
N PHE A 125 -4.68 12.14 17.64
CA PHE A 125 -3.91 12.47 18.82
C PHE A 125 -2.46 12.03 18.62
N ARG A 126 -1.48 12.83 19.00
CA ARG A 126 -0.06 12.50 18.80
C ARG A 126 0.77 13.07 19.94
N ASN A 127 1.74 12.28 20.41
CA ASN A 127 2.85 12.74 21.24
C ASN A 127 4.19 12.28 20.63
N GLU A 128 5.27 12.34 21.41
CA GLU A 128 6.61 11.94 20.95
C GLU A 128 6.75 10.43 20.68
N TYR A 129 5.95 9.60 21.34
CA TYR A 129 6.10 8.14 21.34
C TYR A 129 5.07 7.41 20.48
N LEU A 130 3.88 7.99 20.33
CA LEU A 130 2.76 7.37 19.64
C LEU A 130 1.88 8.37 18.88
N LEU A 131 1.18 7.83 17.89
CA LEU A 131 0.12 8.47 17.15
C LEU A 131 -1.14 7.62 17.30
N ARG A 132 -2.28 8.24 17.61
CA ARG A 132 -3.58 7.59 17.66
C ARG A 132 -4.51 8.23 16.65
N PHE A 133 -5.16 7.41 15.84
CA PHE A 133 -6.05 7.83 14.77
C PHE A 133 -7.34 7.01 14.80
N ARG A 134 -8.49 7.69 14.70
CA ARG A 134 -9.79 7.04 14.62
C ARG A 134 -10.17 6.83 13.14
N ALA A 135 -10.26 5.58 12.74
CA ALA A 135 -10.59 5.12 11.39
C ALA A 135 -11.99 4.48 11.37
N GLY A 136 -13.04 5.30 11.46
CA GLY A 136 -14.42 4.80 11.53
C GLY A 136 -14.66 3.99 12.82
N PRO A 137 -15.06 2.70 12.74
CA PRO A 137 -15.24 1.86 13.93
C PRO A 137 -13.91 1.42 14.58
N CYS A 138 -12.79 1.55 13.85
CA CYS A 138 -11.47 1.13 14.32
C CYS A 138 -10.68 2.31 14.93
N GLU A 139 -9.83 2.00 15.92
CA GLU A 139 -8.83 2.93 16.45
C GLU A 139 -7.43 2.35 16.24
N ILE A 140 -6.54 3.11 15.60
CA ILE A 140 -5.15 2.73 15.36
C ILE A 140 -4.27 3.50 16.32
N THR A 141 -3.49 2.80 17.14
CA THR A 141 -2.37 3.38 17.89
C THR A 141 -1.07 2.91 17.28
N LEU A 142 -0.29 3.82 16.70
CA LEU A 142 0.97 3.57 16.01
C LEU A 142 2.15 4.07 16.84
N PHE A 143 3.19 3.25 16.94
CA PHE A 143 4.45 3.58 17.59
C PHE A 143 5.51 3.99 16.56
N ALA A 144 6.52 4.73 17.01
CA ALA A 144 7.59 5.23 16.13
C ALA A 144 8.43 4.12 15.47
N ASP A 145 8.39 2.90 16.00
CA ASP A 145 9.04 1.70 15.44
C ASP A 145 8.16 0.95 14.42
N GLY A 146 6.98 1.49 14.10
CA GLY A 146 6.04 0.92 13.14
C GLY A 146 5.05 -0.07 13.72
N ARG A 147 5.20 -0.50 14.98
CA ARG A 147 4.17 -1.34 15.62
C ARG A 147 2.86 -0.57 15.66
N ALA A 148 1.76 -1.28 15.45
CA ALA A 148 0.43 -0.74 15.57
C ALA A 148 -0.46 -1.63 16.43
N LEU A 149 -1.35 -0.99 17.18
CA LEU A 149 -2.48 -1.63 17.83
C LEU A 149 -3.74 -1.17 17.13
N VAL A 150 -4.49 -2.10 16.55
CA VAL A 150 -5.77 -1.84 15.89
C VAL A 150 -6.88 -2.39 16.77
N ARG A 151 -7.67 -1.50 17.38
CA ARG A 151 -8.85 -1.86 18.19
C ARG A 151 -10.10 -1.78 17.32
N GLY A 152 -11.05 -2.69 17.54
CA GLY A 152 -12.37 -2.66 16.91
C GLY A 152 -12.49 -3.39 15.57
N ALA A 153 -11.39 -3.95 15.04
CA ALA A 153 -11.44 -4.85 13.89
C ALA A 153 -12.06 -6.20 14.28
N THR A 154 -12.75 -6.86 13.36
CA THR A 154 -13.42 -8.16 13.59
C THR A 154 -12.50 -9.36 13.38
N ASP A 155 -11.46 -9.20 12.56
CA ASP A 155 -10.49 -10.23 12.26
C ASP A 155 -9.11 -9.65 11.87
N GLU A 156 -8.12 -10.54 11.71
CA GLU A 156 -6.77 -10.17 11.29
C GLU A 156 -6.74 -9.49 9.92
N ALA A 157 -7.61 -9.89 8.99
CA ALA A 157 -7.62 -9.35 7.64
C ALA A 157 -8.09 -7.88 7.62
N GLU A 158 -9.13 -7.57 8.38
CA GLU A 158 -9.60 -6.19 8.57
C GLU A 158 -8.53 -5.35 9.27
N ALA A 159 -7.89 -5.87 10.33
CA ALA A 159 -6.82 -5.15 11.03
C ALA A 159 -5.65 -4.80 10.09
N ARG A 160 -5.19 -5.76 9.29
CA ARG A 160 -4.16 -5.54 8.26
C ARG A 160 -4.61 -4.53 7.21
N GLY A 161 -5.86 -4.64 6.75
CA GLY A 161 -6.44 -3.72 5.78
C GLY A 161 -6.45 -2.28 6.28
N VAL A 162 -6.90 -2.05 7.51
CA VAL A 162 -6.92 -0.74 8.17
C VAL A 162 -5.51 -0.18 8.31
N TYR A 163 -4.54 -0.98 8.76
CA TYR A 163 -3.14 -0.56 8.85
C TYR A 163 -2.56 -0.18 7.48
N ALA A 164 -2.71 -1.04 6.47
CA ALA A 164 -2.23 -0.79 5.11
C ALA A 164 -2.86 0.48 4.51
N LYS A 165 -4.15 0.72 4.78
CA LYS A 165 -4.92 1.85 4.26
C LYS A 165 -4.40 3.21 4.75
N TYR A 166 -4.14 3.34 6.05
CA TYR A 166 -3.82 4.65 6.66
C TYR A 166 -2.34 4.86 6.93
N VAL A 167 -1.61 3.78 7.25
CA VAL A 167 -0.17 3.83 7.51
C VAL A 167 0.61 3.59 6.21
N GLY A 168 0.15 2.66 5.37
CA GLY A 168 0.88 2.24 4.17
C GLY A 168 1.84 1.10 4.51
N ALA A 169 1.70 -0.03 3.83
CA ALA A 169 2.43 -1.27 4.08
C ALA A 169 3.57 -1.49 3.08
#